data_AF-A0A538CI70-F1
#
_entry.id   AF-A0A538CI70-F1
#
_cell.length_a   1.000
_cell.length_b   1.000
_cell.length_c   1.000
_cell.angle_alpha   90.00
_cell.angle_beta   90.00
_cell.angle_gamma   90.00
#
_symmetry.space_group_name_H-M   'P 1'
#
loop_
_entity.id
_entity.type
_entity.pdbx_description
1 polymer ?
#
loop_
_entity_poly.entity_id
_entity_poly.type
_entity_poly.pdbx_seq_one_letter_code
_entity_poly.pdbx_strand_id
1 'polypeptide(L)'
;MGPEDVRLPDALSERLAARAQELLPLGSLLEDAHAPGPGEREALAELAERLRNTYPYPDPHYAGQMLKPPTAIAWAAYATAMLLNPNNHALDGGPATAEMEKEAVAQIAAMFGYEQHLGHLTASGTIANLEALWVARELHPDKAIVSGANAHYTHGRVSAVLGAMHETVPQDARGRIELHALAGRLARGGVGTVVATPGTTALGAVDDVGAIADLCAQHGARLHVDAAYGGFFRLLADGGDPGVAAAPFAAIARADSIVVDPHKHGLQPYGCGCVLFADPG
;
A
#
# COMPACT_ATOMS: atom_id res chain seq x y z
N MET A 1 -6.37 -21.13 -18.66
CA MET A 1 -5.01 -20.59 -18.70
C MET A 1 -4.40 -20.89 -17.35
N GLY A 2 -3.61 -21.95 -17.26
CA GLY A 2 -2.85 -22.28 -16.05
C GLY A 2 -1.66 -21.33 -15.89
N PRO A 3 -1.01 -21.30 -14.72
CA PRO A 3 0.22 -20.53 -14.53
C PRO A 3 1.29 -20.84 -15.58
N GLU A 4 1.33 -22.06 -16.13
CA GLU A 4 2.24 -22.50 -17.16
C GLU A 4 1.97 -21.89 -18.55
N ASP A 5 0.79 -21.35 -18.80
CA ASP A 5 0.38 -20.76 -20.09
C ASP A 5 0.74 -19.27 -20.20
N VAL A 6 1.19 -18.64 -19.10
CA VAL A 6 1.55 -17.22 -19.08
C VAL A 6 2.96 -17.06 -19.60
N ARG A 7 3.13 -16.25 -20.65
CA ARG A 7 4.45 -15.95 -21.19
C ARG A 7 4.58 -14.46 -21.47
N LEU A 8 5.68 -13.88 -21.01
CA LEU A 8 6.12 -12.58 -21.49
C LEU A 8 6.33 -12.67 -23.01
N PRO A 9 5.93 -11.63 -23.77
CA PRO A 9 6.32 -11.49 -25.17
C PRO A 9 7.82 -11.70 -25.35
N ASP A 10 8.24 -12.35 -26.44
CA ASP A 10 9.64 -12.72 -26.66
C ASP A 10 10.57 -11.51 -26.61
N ALA A 11 10.16 -10.38 -27.20
CA ALA A 11 10.92 -9.13 -27.15
C ALA A 11 11.15 -8.58 -25.71
N LEU A 12 10.22 -8.83 -24.79
CA LEU A 12 10.39 -8.47 -23.37
C LEU A 12 11.24 -9.51 -22.63
N SER A 13 11.10 -10.79 -22.98
CA SER A 13 11.91 -11.89 -22.44
C SER A 13 13.40 -11.72 -22.77
N GLU A 14 13.73 -11.42 -24.03
CA GLU A 14 15.10 -11.15 -24.48
C GLU A 14 15.69 -9.93 -23.78
N ARG A 15 14.88 -8.88 -23.62
CA ARG A 15 15.30 -7.67 -22.91
C ARG A 15 15.56 -7.94 -21.43
N LEU A 16 14.73 -8.75 -20.77
CA LEU A 16 14.94 -9.17 -19.39
C LEU A 16 16.27 -9.91 -19.24
N ALA A 17 16.56 -10.88 -20.11
CA ALA A 17 17.81 -11.63 -20.09
C ALA A 17 19.03 -10.73 -20.30
N ALA A 18 18.97 -9.81 -21.27
CA ALA A 18 20.06 -8.86 -21.53
C ALA A 18 20.31 -7.94 -20.32
N ARG A 19 19.25 -7.34 -19.76
CA ARG A 19 19.38 -6.45 -18.59
C ARG A 19 19.89 -7.16 -17.36
N ALA A 20 19.50 -8.42 -17.14
CA ALA A 20 20.03 -9.20 -16.04
C ALA A 20 21.56 -9.32 -16.16
N GLN A 21 22.07 -9.69 -17.34
CA GLN A 21 23.51 -9.80 -17.57
C GLN A 21 24.26 -8.46 -17.48
N GLU A 22 23.61 -7.34 -17.77
CA GLU A 22 24.19 -5.99 -17.59
C GLU A 22 24.27 -5.56 -16.11
N LEU A 23 23.36 -6.05 -15.27
CA LEU A 23 23.35 -5.75 -13.83
C LEU A 23 24.42 -6.54 -13.06
N LEU A 24 24.73 -7.75 -13.50
CA LEU A 24 25.61 -8.65 -12.77
C LEU A 24 27.01 -8.06 -12.49
N PRO A 25 27.68 -7.38 -13.44
CA PRO A 25 28.99 -6.77 -13.19
C PRO A 25 28.96 -5.56 -12.25
N LEU A 26 27.78 -4.99 -11.97
CA LEU A 26 27.67 -3.84 -11.06
C LEU A 26 27.97 -4.23 -9.61
N GLY A 27 27.75 -5.49 -9.24
CA GLY A 27 28.12 -6.05 -7.94
C GLY A 27 27.67 -5.20 -6.74
N SER A 28 28.65 -4.83 -5.91
CA SER A 28 28.50 -3.89 -4.80
C SER A 28 29.47 -2.72 -4.98
N LEU A 29 29.30 -1.64 -4.21
CA LEU A 29 30.22 -0.48 -4.25
C LEU A 29 31.66 -0.77 -3.80
N LEU A 30 31.95 -2.00 -3.36
CA LEU A 30 33.27 -2.38 -2.84
C LEU A 30 34.30 -2.69 -3.93
N GLU A 31 33.87 -2.86 -5.18
CA GLU A 31 34.73 -3.19 -6.30
C GLU A 31 34.40 -2.31 -7.51
N ASP A 32 35.42 -1.90 -8.27
CA ASP A 32 35.24 -1.07 -9.48
C ASP A 32 34.43 -1.80 -10.56
N ALA A 33 34.47 -3.13 -10.59
CA ALA A 33 33.61 -4.02 -11.38
C ALA A 33 33.71 -5.47 -10.86
N HIS A 34 32.56 -6.14 -10.73
CA HIS A 34 32.51 -7.58 -10.46
C HIS A 34 32.77 -8.34 -11.76
N ALA A 35 33.76 -9.25 -11.78
CA ALA A 35 34.04 -10.11 -12.93
C ALA A 35 33.29 -11.45 -12.76
N PRO A 36 32.06 -11.60 -13.30
CA PRO A 36 31.22 -12.71 -12.89
C PRO A 36 31.82 -14.02 -13.41
N GLY A 37 31.68 -15.11 -12.66
CA GLY A 37 32.06 -16.45 -13.09
C GLY A 37 31.04 -17.08 -14.04
N PRO A 38 31.35 -18.22 -14.69
CA PRO A 38 30.40 -18.97 -15.50
C PRO A 38 29.13 -19.37 -14.73
N GLY A 39 29.26 -19.80 -13.48
CA GLY A 39 28.12 -20.22 -12.66
C GLY A 39 27.17 -19.08 -12.29
N GLU A 40 27.67 -17.86 -12.06
CA GLU A 40 26.82 -16.70 -11.78
C GLU A 40 26.03 -16.27 -13.01
N ARG A 41 26.67 -16.31 -14.19
CA ARG A 41 25.98 -16.05 -15.46
C ARG A 41 24.90 -17.07 -15.75
N GLU A 42 25.19 -18.36 -15.51
CA GLU A 42 24.24 -19.45 -15.67
C GLU A 42 23.05 -19.31 -14.72
N ALA A 43 23.30 -19.06 -13.43
CA ALA A 43 22.24 -18.84 -12.44
C ALA A 43 21.35 -17.64 -12.80
N LEU A 44 21.94 -16.55 -13.30
CA LEU A 44 21.18 -15.38 -13.70
C LEU A 44 20.39 -15.57 -14.99
N ALA A 45 20.93 -16.34 -15.94
CA ALA A 45 20.20 -16.74 -17.14
C ALA A 45 19.02 -17.66 -16.79
N GLU A 46 19.22 -18.60 -15.87
CA GLU A 46 18.15 -19.47 -15.36
C GLU A 46 17.04 -18.66 -14.67
N LEU A 47 17.41 -17.67 -13.86
CA LEU A 47 16.45 -16.75 -13.24
C LEU A 47 15.65 -15.99 -14.31
N ALA A 48 16.33 -15.40 -15.31
CA ALA A 48 15.67 -14.66 -16.38
C ALA A 48 14.69 -15.55 -17.17
N GLU A 49 15.07 -16.81 -17.46
CA GLU A 49 14.21 -17.77 -18.14
C GLU A 49 12.97 -18.12 -17.31
N ARG A 50 13.13 -18.38 -16.00
CA ARG A 50 11.99 -18.66 -15.10
C ARG A 50 11.03 -17.47 -15.00
N LEU A 51 11.56 -16.26 -14.98
CA LEU A 51 10.76 -15.02 -14.92
C LEU A 51 9.97 -14.74 -16.20
N ARG A 52 10.22 -15.44 -17.31
CA ARG A 52 9.37 -15.38 -18.51
C ARG A 52 7.93 -15.83 -18.24
N ASN A 53 7.72 -16.61 -17.19
CA ASN A 53 6.39 -16.96 -16.70
C ASN A 53 5.74 -15.79 -15.92
N THR A 54 5.62 -14.65 -16.58
CA THR A 54 5.07 -13.41 -16.01
C THR A 54 4.10 -12.80 -17.01
N TYR A 55 2.99 -12.24 -16.52
CA TYR A 55 2.08 -11.51 -17.39
C TYR A 55 2.76 -10.26 -17.97
N PRO A 56 2.33 -9.77 -19.13
CA PRO A 56 2.92 -8.58 -19.73
C PRO A 56 2.43 -7.31 -19.01
N TYR A 57 2.85 -7.10 -17.75
CA TYR A 57 2.47 -5.93 -16.94
C TYR A 57 2.66 -4.57 -17.64
N PRO A 58 3.72 -4.35 -18.47
CA PRO A 58 3.88 -3.10 -19.20
C PRO A 58 2.89 -2.92 -20.37
N ASP A 59 2.23 -3.98 -20.83
CA ASP A 59 1.32 -3.90 -21.98
C ASP A 59 0.09 -3.04 -21.61
N PRO A 60 -0.29 -2.06 -22.45
CA PRO A 60 -1.45 -1.21 -22.19
C PRO A 60 -2.77 -2.00 -22.13
N HIS A 61 -2.83 -3.19 -22.72
CA HIS A 61 -4.00 -4.07 -22.67
C HIS A 61 -4.02 -4.98 -21.43
N TYR A 62 -2.95 -5.02 -20.62
CA TYR A 62 -2.96 -5.77 -19.38
C TYR A 62 -3.83 -5.07 -18.33
N ALA A 63 -4.99 -5.67 -18.06
CA ALA A 63 -5.99 -5.24 -17.08
C ALA A 63 -6.36 -6.38 -16.09
N GLY A 64 -5.34 -7.07 -15.57
CA GLY A 64 -5.50 -8.21 -14.66
C GLY A 64 -5.34 -7.82 -13.18
N GLN A 65 -4.10 -7.90 -12.69
CA GLN A 65 -3.74 -7.55 -11.32
C GLN A 65 -3.33 -6.09 -11.20
N MET A 66 -3.22 -5.60 -9.96
CA MET A 66 -2.72 -4.27 -9.59
C MET A 66 -1.19 -4.16 -9.78
N LEU A 67 -0.65 -4.71 -10.87
CA LEU A 67 0.77 -4.82 -11.15
C LEU A 67 1.11 -3.97 -12.36
N LYS A 68 1.98 -2.99 -12.13
CA LYS A 68 2.63 -2.20 -13.17
C LYS A 68 4.13 -2.14 -12.87
N PRO A 69 4.99 -2.07 -13.90
CA PRO A 69 6.41 -1.82 -13.68
C PRO A 69 6.59 -0.52 -12.88
N PRO A 70 7.57 -0.46 -11.97
CA PRO A 70 7.89 0.77 -11.26
C PRO A 70 8.35 1.84 -12.25
N THR A 71 8.33 3.11 -11.83
CA THR A 71 8.94 4.17 -12.65
C THR A 71 10.45 3.91 -12.81
N ALA A 72 11.03 4.40 -13.92
CA ALA A 72 12.45 4.23 -14.18
C ALA A 72 13.33 4.82 -13.06
N ILE A 73 12.91 5.96 -12.48
CA ILE A 73 13.63 6.60 -11.37
C ILE A 73 13.52 5.80 -10.07
N ALA A 74 12.34 5.24 -9.77
CA ALA A 74 12.14 4.41 -8.58
C ALA A 74 12.99 3.14 -8.64
N TRP A 75 13.04 2.48 -9.81
CA TRP A 75 13.92 1.33 -10.03
C TRP A 75 15.40 1.70 -9.86
N ALA A 76 15.85 2.80 -10.49
CA ALA A 76 17.25 3.22 -10.45
C ALA A 76 17.69 3.62 -9.03
N ALA A 77 16.84 4.34 -8.29
CA ALA A 77 17.10 4.71 -6.91
C ALA A 77 17.21 3.47 -6.01
N TYR A 78 16.31 2.49 -6.17
CA TYR A 78 16.36 1.24 -5.42
C TYR A 78 17.64 0.44 -5.73
N ALA A 79 17.97 0.28 -7.02
CA ALA A 79 19.19 -0.41 -7.43
C ALA A 79 20.46 0.27 -6.87
N THR A 80 20.48 1.60 -6.85
CA THR A 80 21.60 2.38 -6.31
C THR A 80 21.74 2.21 -4.80
N ALA A 81 20.63 2.26 -4.05
CA ALA A 81 20.65 2.02 -2.60
C ALA A 81 21.12 0.58 -2.28
N MET A 82 20.73 -0.41 -3.09
CA MET A 82 21.13 -1.81 -2.90
C MET A 82 22.62 -2.07 -3.11
N LEU A 83 23.37 -1.18 -3.76
CA LEU A 83 24.82 -1.29 -3.80
C LEU A 83 25.49 -1.09 -2.42
N LEU A 84 24.79 -0.41 -1.50
CA LEU A 84 25.19 -0.20 -0.10
C LEU A 84 24.49 -1.15 0.88
N ASN A 85 23.31 -1.64 0.53
CA ASN A 85 22.45 -2.47 1.38
C ASN A 85 22.18 -1.86 2.79
N PRO A 86 21.63 -0.63 2.86
CA PRO A 86 21.39 0.05 4.13
C PRO A 86 20.29 -0.63 4.95
N ASN A 87 20.38 -0.54 6.27
CA ASN A 87 19.38 -1.07 7.20
C ASN A 87 18.76 0.06 8.05
N ASN A 88 17.53 0.44 7.73
CA ASN A 88 16.81 1.50 8.44
C ASN A 88 16.29 1.11 9.83
N HIS A 89 16.47 -0.14 10.30
CA HIS A 89 16.09 -0.55 11.66
C HIS A 89 16.80 0.29 12.74
N ALA A 90 18.08 0.61 12.50
CA ALA A 90 18.88 1.44 13.37
C ALA A 90 19.34 2.69 12.61
N LEU A 91 19.29 3.85 13.24
CA LEU A 91 19.62 5.12 12.59
C LEU A 91 21.06 5.16 12.06
N ASP A 92 21.98 4.41 12.67
CA ASP A 92 23.37 4.25 12.23
C ASP A 92 23.56 3.19 11.13
N GLY A 93 22.59 2.30 10.92
CA GLY A 93 22.59 1.29 9.85
C GLY A 93 22.29 1.84 8.46
N GLY A 94 21.74 3.06 8.38
CA GLY A 94 21.52 3.79 7.14
C GLY A 94 21.14 5.25 7.40
N PRO A 95 22.07 6.12 7.85
CA PRO A 95 21.73 7.48 8.26
C PRO A 95 21.04 8.28 7.14
N ALA A 96 21.55 8.18 5.91
CA ALA A 96 20.97 8.88 4.77
C ALA A 96 19.58 8.33 4.41
N THR A 97 19.42 6.99 4.36
CA THR A 97 18.14 6.36 4.00
C THR A 97 17.10 6.45 5.10
N ALA A 98 17.51 6.55 6.36
CA ALA A 98 16.61 6.81 7.49
C ALA A 98 16.04 8.24 7.44
N GLU A 99 16.86 9.25 7.11
CA GLU A 99 16.36 10.61 6.89
C GLU A 99 15.47 10.69 5.64
N MET A 100 15.85 10.03 4.54
CA MET A 100 15.01 9.96 3.34
C MET A 100 13.67 9.27 3.60
N GLU A 101 13.62 8.25 4.47
CA GLU A 101 12.35 7.64 4.87
C GLU A 101 11.46 8.63 5.61
N LYS A 102 12.00 9.40 6.56
CA LYS A 102 11.25 10.46 7.26
C LYS A 102 10.72 11.50 6.27
N GLU A 103 11.54 11.94 5.32
CA GLU A 103 11.13 12.87 4.27
C GLU A 103 10.02 12.31 3.39
N ALA A 104 10.14 11.06 2.96
CA ALA A 104 9.12 10.39 2.14
C ALA A 104 7.81 10.22 2.90
N VAL A 105 7.85 9.78 4.16
CA VAL A 105 6.68 9.65 5.04
C VAL A 105 6.02 11.01 5.26
N ALA A 106 6.80 12.07 5.49
CA ALA A 106 6.27 13.43 5.64
C ALA A 106 5.58 13.94 4.36
N GLN A 107 6.13 13.64 3.19
CA GLN A 107 5.50 13.98 1.90
C GLN A 107 4.19 13.20 1.69
N ILE A 108 4.16 11.92 2.05
CA ILE A 108 2.94 11.10 1.99
C ILE A 108 1.89 11.62 2.99
N ALA A 109 2.29 12.00 4.20
CA ALA A 109 1.41 12.59 5.20
C ALA A 109 0.82 13.93 4.70
N ALA A 110 1.65 14.80 4.14
CA ALA A 110 1.23 16.07 3.57
C ALA A 110 0.26 15.90 2.39
N MET A 111 0.41 14.84 1.58
CA MET A 111 -0.54 14.50 0.51
C MET A 111 -1.97 14.32 1.04
N PHE A 112 -2.13 13.77 2.24
CA PHE A 112 -3.43 13.59 2.89
C PHE A 112 -3.84 14.77 3.79
N GLY A 113 -3.03 15.83 3.88
CA GLY A 113 -3.33 17.01 4.68
C GLY A 113 -2.94 16.89 6.17
N TYR A 114 -2.08 15.94 6.54
CA TYR A 114 -1.53 15.88 7.90
C TYR A 114 -0.37 16.87 8.06
N GLU A 115 -0.52 17.84 8.95
CA GLU A 115 0.56 18.74 9.36
C GLU A 115 1.45 18.13 10.45
N GLN A 116 0.83 17.35 11.34
CA GLN A 116 1.49 16.54 12.35
C GLN A 116 1.18 15.07 12.07
N HIS A 117 2.19 14.21 12.20
CA HIS A 117 2.04 12.79 11.94
C HIS A 117 3.09 11.98 12.68
N LEU A 118 2.74 10.72 12.93
CA LEU A 118 3.70 9.63 13.12
C LEU A 118 3.46 8.58 12.04
N GLY A 119 4.49 7.86 11.65
CA GLY A 119 4.38 6.86 10.60
C GLY A 119 5.74 6.39 10.10
N HIS A 120 5.71 5.33 9.30
CA HIS A 120 6.89 4.78 8.64
C HIS A 120 6.49 3.93 7.42
N LEU A 121 7.47 3.61 6.59
CA LEU A 121 7.28 2.64 5.51
C LEU A 121 7.19 1.23 6.11
N THR A 122 6.40 0.37 5.47
CA THR A 122 6.20 -1.02 5.89
C THR A 122 6.47 -1.96 4.72
N ALA A 123 6.63 -3.25 5.01
CA ALA A 123 6.83 -4.25 3.96
C ALA A 123 5.63 -4.36 2.99
N SER A 124 4.42 -4.01 3.45
CA SER A 124 3.20 -3.94 2.63
C SER A 124 2.06 -3.30 3.41
N GLY A 125 0.99 -2.90 2.72
CA GLY A 125 -0.26 -2.46 3.34
C GLY A 125 -0.92 -3.48 4.27
N THR A 126 -0.58 -4.77 4.18
CA THR A 126 -1.06 -5.76 5.17
C THR A 126 -0.41 -5.54 6.54
N ILE A 127 0.90 -5.24 6.55
CA ILE A 127 1.64 -4.93 7.78
C ILE A 127 1.23 -3.56 8.31
N ALA A 128 1.07 -2.58 7.42
CA ALA A 128 0.55 -1.26 7.78
C ALA A 128 -0.85 -1.34 8.43
N ASN A 129 -1.77 -2.13 7.86
CA ASN A 129 -3.08 -2.38 8.45
C ASN A 129 -2.98 -3.15 9.78
N LEU A 130 -2.02 -4.07 9.92
CA LEU A 130 -1.77 -4.77 11.18
C LEU A 130 -1.42 -3.78 12.30
N GLU A 131 -0.48 -2.87 12.04
CA GLU A 131 -0.08 -1.86 13.01
C GLU A 131 -1.21 -0.89 13.35
N ALA A 132 -1.94 -0.42 12.33
CA ALA A 132 -3.08 0.48 12.54
C ALA A 132 -4.21 -0.16 13.37
N LEU A 133 -4.55 -1.43 13.09
CA LEU A 133 -5.57 -2.16 13.84
C LEU A 133 -5.06 -2.61 15.22
N TRP A 134 -3.75 -2.82 15.39
CA TRP A 134 -3.16 -3.06 16.70
C TRP A 134 -3.31 -1.83 17.58
N VAL A 135 -2.96 -0.63 17.10
CA VAL A 135 -3.18 0.63 17.83
C VAL A 135 -4.67 0.83 18.16
N ALA A 136 -5.57 0.55 17.21
CA ALA A 136 -7.01 0.61 17.47
C ALA A 136 -7.44 -0.31 18.63
N ARG A 137 -6.90 -1.53 18.71
CA ARG A 137 -7.19 -2.49 19.78
C ARG A 137 -6.53 -2.11 21.11
N GLU A 138 -5.35 -1.51 21.11
CA GLU A 138 -4.72 -1.02 22.35
C GLU A 138 -5.51 0.13 22.96
N LEU A 139 -6.00 1.06 22.14
CA LEU A 139 -6.82 2.18 22.59
C LEU A 139 -8.22 1.75 23.03
N HIS A 140 -8.79 0.73 22.37
CA HIS A 140 -10.16 0.27 22.60
C HIS A 140 -10.27 -1.26 22.71
N PRO A 141 -9.70 -1.89 23.75
CA PRO A 141 -9.57 -3.35 23.84
C PRO A 141 -10.90 -4.11 23.84
N ASP A 142 -11.95 -3.51 24.41
CA ASP A 142 -13.27 -4.13 24.54
C ASP A 142 -14.28 -3.67 23.48
N LYS A 143 -13.82 -2.99 22.41
CA LYS A 143 -14.70 -2.50 21.35
C LYS A 143 -14.37 -3.16 20.00
N ALA A 144 -15.39 -3.27 19.16
CA ALA A 144 -15.27 -3.83 17.82
C ALA A 144 -14.61 -2.86 16.84
N ILE A 145 -13.86 -3.43 15.89
CA ILE A 145 -13.43 -2.81 14.65
C ILE A 145 -14.50 -3.15 13.59
N VAL A 146 -15.06 -2.14 12.92
CA VAL A 146 -16.10 -2.32 11.91
C VAL A 146 -15.56 -1.94 10.53
N SER A 147 -15.77 -2.77 9.52
CA SER A 147 -15.44 -2.44 8.12
C SER A 147 -16.62 -2.73 7.18
N GLY A 148 -16.55 -2.25 5.93
CA GLY A 148 -17.45 -2.71 4.88
C GLY A 148 -17.25 -4.20 4.57
N ALA A 149 -18.30 -4.89 4.12
CA ALA A 149 -18.23 -6.31 3.75
C ALA A 149 -17.34 -6.60 2.53
N ASN A 150 -16.95 -5.59 1.74
CA ASN A 150 -15.99 -5.70 0.63
C ASN A 150 -14.64 -5.05 0.95
N ALA A 151 -14.43 -4.61 2.19
CA ALA A 151 -13.12 -4.19 2.62
C ALA A 151 -12.12 -5.35 2.41
N HIS A 152 -10.83 -5.03 2.35
CA HIS A 152 -9.82 -6.04 2.12
C HIS A 152 -9.92 -7.15 3.18
N TYR A 153 -9.92 -8.41 2.75
CA TYR A 153 -10.15 -9.57 3.63
C TYR A 153 -9.13 -9.68 4.77
N THR A 154 -8.00 -8.97 4.66
CA THR A 154 -6.98 -8.93 5.70
C THR A 154 -7.47 -8.26 6.97
N HIS A 155 -8.43 -7.34 6.95
CA HIS A 155 -8.92 -6.70 8.19
C HIS A 155 -9.45 -7.73 9.19
N GLY A 156 -10.26 -8.69 8.73
CA GLY A 156 -10.75 -9.78 9.57
C GLY A 156 -9.64 -10.74 10.02
N ARG A 157 -8.70 -11.08 9.13
CA ARG A 157 -7.56 -11.96 9.48
C ARG A 157 -6.61 -11.32 10.49
N VAL A 158 -6.24 -10.06 10.27
CA VAL A 158 -5.40 -9.26 11.16
C VAL A 158 -6.09 -9.11 12.51
N SER A 159 -7.38 -8.76 12.53
CA SER A 159 -8.15 -8.67 13.78
C SER A 159 -8.14 -10.00 14.54
N ALA A 160 -8.30 -11.13 13.85
CA ALA A 160 -8.20 -12.45 14.45
C ALA A 160 -6.80 -12.75 15.04
N VAL A 161 -5.72 -12.37 14.34
CA VAL A 161 -4.33 -12.49 14.84
C VAL A 161 -4.13 -11.64 16.10
N LEU A 162 -4.72 -10.44 16.13
CA LEU A 162 -4.63 -9.49 17.25
C LEU A 162 -5.58 -9.81 18.41
N GLY A 163 -6.47 -10.80 18.26
CA GLY A 163 -7.54 -11.08 19.24
C GLY A 163 -8.59 -9.98 19.33
N ALA A 164 -8.72 -9.13 18.31
CA ALA A 164 -9.68 -8.03 18.27
C ALA A 164 -11.06 -8.51 17.75
N MET A 165 -12.13 -7.91 18.29
CA MET A 165 -13.48 -8.10 17.72
C MET A 165 -13.57 -7.38 16.37
N HIS A 166 -13.97 -8.11 15.32
CA HIS A 166 -14.19 -7.54 14.00
C HIS A 166 -15.58 -7.89 13.48
N GLU A 167 -16.26 -6.88 12.95
CA GLU A 167 -17.59 -7.01 12.35
C GLU A 167 -17.63 -6.33 10.99
N THR A 168 -18.55 -6.76 10.13
CA THR A 168 -18.80 -6.12 8.84
C THR A 168 -20.20 -5.54 8.75
N VAL A 169 -20.31 -4.44 8.03
CA VAL A 169 -21.60 -3.84 7.61
C VAL A 169 -21.85 -4.09 6.12
N PRO A 170 -23.12 -4.18 5.69
CA PRO A 170 -23.46 -4.37 4.29
C PRO A 170 -23.01 -3.20 3.41
N GLN A 171 -23.05 -3.44 2.10
CA GLN A 171 -22.70 -2.45 1.09
C GLN A 171 -23.94 -1.91 0.38
N ASP A 172 -23.82 -0.70 -0.15
CA ASP A 172 -24.77 -0.14 -1.11
C ASP A 172 -24.61 -0.78 -2.51
N ALA A 173 -25.48 -0.38 -3.44
CA ALA A 173 -25.47 -0.89 -4.81
C ALA A 173 -24.20 -0.52 -5.61
N ARG A 174 -23.35 0.38 -5.10
CA ARG A 174 -22.08 0.79 -5.70
C ARG A 174 -20.88 0.12 -5.04
N GLY A 175 -21.11 -0.79 -4.10
CA GLY A 175 -20.06 -1.45 -3.33
C GLY A 175 -19.37 -0.50 -2.35
N ARG A 176 -20.08 0.48 -1.78
CA ARG A 176 -19.58 1.31 -0.68
C ARG A 176 -20.21 0.83 0.61
N ILE A 177 -19.64 1.18 1.76
CA ILE A 177 -20.31 1.00 3.06
C ILE A 177 -21.71 1.62 3.00
N GLU A 178 -22.73 0.83 3.39
CA GLU A 178 -24.09 1.34 3.50
C GLU A 178 -24.20 2.19 4.79
N LEU A 179 -24.34 3.50 4.61
CA LEU A 179 -24.26 4.48 5.70
C LEU A 179 -25.37 4.31 6.74
N HIS A 180 -26.58 3.89 6.35
CA HIS A 180 -27.67 3.68 7.30
C HIS A 180 -27.40 2.49 8.22
N ALA A 181 -26.88 1.38 7.68
CA ALA A 181 -26.45 0.22 8.44
C ALA A 181 -25.27 0.56 9.37
N LEU A 182 -24.29 1.34 8.90
CA LEU A 182 -23.19 1.80 9.73
C LEU A 182 -23.69 2.66 10.90
N ALA A 183 -24.55 3.65 10.64
CA ALA A 183 -25.15 4.50 11.67
C ALA A 183 -25.92 3.66 12.70
N GLY A 184 -26.73 2.70 12.23
CA GLY A 184 -27.46 1.77 13.10
C GLY A 184 -26.54 0.89 13.94
N ARG A 185 -25.36 0.48 13.42
CA ARG A 185 -24.37 -0.28 14.18
C ARG A 185 -23.67 0.58 15.23
N LEU A 186 -23.27 1.80 14.88
CA LEU A 186 -22.62 2.75 15.80
C LEU A 186 -23.54 3.16 16.95
N ALA A 187 -24.83 3.37 16.67
CA ALA A 187 -25.84 3.71 17.68
C ALA A 187 -26.02 2.65 18.78
N ARG A 188 -25.67 1.38 18.52
CA ARG A 188 -25.69 0.30 19.52
C ARG A 188 -24.52 0.38 20.51
N GLY A 189 -23.52 1.22 20.23
CA GLY A 189 -22.29 1.32 21.02
C GLY A 189 -21.31 0.16 20.79
N GLY A 190 -20.21 0.17 21.54
CA GLY A 190 -19.20 -0.89 21.50
C GLY A 190 -18.37 -0.95 20.21
N VAL A 191 -18.32 0.12 19.41
CA VAL A 191 -17.42 0.27 18.25
C VAL A 191 -16.29 1.20 18.62
N GLY A 192 -15.05 0.74 18.44
CA GLY A 192 -13.85 1.51 18.74
C GLY A 192 -13.28 2.20 17.51
N THR A 193 -13.37 1.52 16.37
CA THR A 193 -12.79 2.00 15.10
C THR A 193 -13.65 1.55 13.93
N VAL A 194 -13.83 2.44 12.95
CA VAL A 194 -14.43 2.14 11.65
C VAL A 194 -13.35 2.22 10.58
N VAL A 195 -13.30 1.22 9.69
CA VAL A 195 -12.42 1.20 8.52
C VAL A 195 -13.18 1.67 7.29
N ALA A 196 -12.77 2.80 6.72
CA ALA A 196 -13.21 3.29 5.42
C ALA A 196 -12.20 2.91 4.33
N THR A 197 -12.68 2.54 3.14
CA THR A 197 -11.83 2.09 2.02
C THR A 197 -12.10 2.93 0.77
N PRO A 198 -11.41 4.07 0.56
CA PRO A 198 -11.53 4.87 -0.65
C PRO A 198 -10.78 4.23 -1.83
N GLY A 199 -11.26 3.08 -2.31
CA GLY A 199 -10.65 2.28 -3.37
C GLY A 199 -10.63 0.80 -3.05
N THR A 200 -11.81 0.17 -2.97
CA THR A 200 -11.93 -1.25 -2.63
C THR A 200 -11.30 -2.17 -3.69
N THR A 201 -10.76 -3.31 -3.24
CA THR A 201 -9.94 -4.18 -4.09
C THR A 201 -10.64 -4.70 -5.34
N ALA A 202 -11.91 -5.10 -5.20
CA ALA A 202 -12.63 -5.78 -6.27
C ALA A 202 -13.30 -4.81 -7.26
N LEU A 203 -13.85 -3.70 -6.76
CA LEU A 203 -14.65 -2.76 -7.56
C LEU A 203 -13.99 -1.39 -7.75
N GLY A 204 -12.91 -1.10 -7.02
CA GLY A 204 -12.38 0.26 -6.94
C GLY A 204 -13.38 1.25 -6.31
N ALA A 205 -14.36 0.76 -5.55
CA ALA A 205 -15.38 1.61 -4.98
C ALA A 205 -14.77 2.54 -3.92
N VAL A 206 -15.24 3.78 -3.90
CA VAL A 206 -14.76 4.82 -2.98
C VAL A 206 -15.84 5.05 -1.93
N ASP A 207 -15.57 4.62 -0.69
CA ASP A 207 -16.41 4.93 0.45
C ASP A 207 -16.55 6.45 0.65
N ASP A 208 -17.70 6.90 1.16
CA ASP A 208 -17.90 8.29 1.54
C ASP A 208 -17.19 8.57 2.87
N VAL A 209 -15.87 8.79 2.79
CA VAL A 209 -15.00 9.02 3.96
C VAL A 209 -15.50 10.19 4.81
N GLY A 210 -16.07 11.23 4.19
CA GLY A 210 -16.61 12.38 4.92
C GLY A 210 -17.82 12.00 5.77
N ALA A 211 -18.80 11.31 5.19
CA ALA A 211 -19.97 10.85 5.93
C ALA A 211 -19.62 9.82 7.02
N ILE A 212 -18.67 8.92 6.75
CA ILE A 212 -18.17 7.96 7.74
C ILE A 212 -17.47 8.69 8.89
N ALA A 213 -16.63 9.68 8.59
CA ALA A 213 -15.97 10.50 9.61
C ALA A 213 -16.97 11.25 10.50
N ASP A 214 -18.06 11.78 9.92
CA ASP A 214 -19.13 12.42 10.69
C ASP A 214 -19.80 11.44 11.66
N LEU A 215 -20.12 10.23 11.19
CA LEU A 215 -20.69 9.17 12.03
C LEU A 215 -19.72 8.74 13.13
N CYS A 216 -18.43 8.60 12.82
CA CYS A 216 -17.40 8.25 13.81
C CYS A 216 -17.32 9.31 14.92
N ALA A 217 -17.26 10.59 14.54
CA ALA A 217 -17.22 11.70 15.48
C ALA A 217 -18.47 11.78 16.37
N GLN A 218 -19.67 11.55 15.82
CA GLN A 218 -20.94 11.55 16.57
C GLN A 218 -21.00 10.46 17.63
N HIS A 219 -20.34 9.31 17.39
CA HIS A 219 -20.41 8.14 18.25
C HIS A 219 -19.14 7.86 19.06
N GLY A 220 -18.12 8.72 18.96
CA GLY A 220 -16.84 8.56 19.66
C GLY A 220 -16.06 7.32 19.21
N ALA A 221 -16.15 6.97 17.91
CA ALA A 221 -15.32 5.94 17.29
C ALA A 221 -14.18 6.60 16.50
N ARG A 222 -13.05 5.90 16.37
CA ARG A 222 -11.94 6.31 15.51
C ARG A 222 -12.23 5.96 14.05
N LEU A 223 -11.65 6.73 13.13
CA LEU A 223 -11.66 6.47 11.70
C LEU A 223 -10.27 5.97 11.26
N HIS A 224 -10.22 4.73 10.80
CA HIS A 224 -9.08 4.21 10.05
C HIS A 224 -9.41 4.25 8.55
N VAL A 225 -8.51 4.76 7.73
CA VAL A 225 -8.67 4.76 6.26
C VAL A 225 -7.68 3.79 5.63
N ASP A 226 -8.18 2.69 5.08
CA ASP A 226 -7.42 1.80 4.19
C ASP A 226 -7.41 2.40 2.78
N ALA A 227 -6.46 3.29 2.54
CA ALA A 227 -6.19 3.89 1.24
C ALA A 227 -5.05 3.16 0.51
N ALA A 228 -4.78 1.87 0.81
CA ALA A 228 -3.69 1.12 0.21
C ALA A 228 -3.72 1.23 -1.32
N TYR A 229 -4.86 0.89 -1.93
CA TYR A 229 -5.02 1.05 -3.37
C TYR A 229 -5.28 2.50 -3.78
N GLY A 230 -6.28 3.15 -3.19
CA GLY A 230 -6.78 4.40 -3.73
C GLY A 230 -6.09 5.68 -3.28
N GLY A 231 -5.18 5.63 -2.31
CA GLY A 231 -4.61 6.82 -1.68
C GLY A 231 -3.94 7.79 -2.65
N PHE A 232 -3.18 7.28 -3.62
CA PHE A 232 -2.51 8.12 -4.64
C PHE A 232 -3.48 8.80 -5.61
N PHE A 233 -4.75 8.37 -5.72
CA PHE A 233 -5.75 9.14 -6.47
C PHE A 233 -6.02 10.51 -5.85
N ARG A 234 -5.63 10.74 -4.59
CA ARG A 234 -5.66 12.07 -3.97
C ARG A 234 -4.92 13.12 -4.80
N LEU A 235 -3.83 12.76 -5.47
CA LEU A 235 -3.04 13.64 -6.34
C LEU A 235 -3.82 14.12 -7.57
N LEU A 236 -4.86 13.38 -7.97
CA LEU A 236 -5.74 13.68 -9.11
C LEU A 236 -7.11 14.21 -8.65
N ALA A 237 -7.38 14.20 -7.35
CA ALA A 237 -8.68 14.50 -6.77
C ALA A 237 -8.81 16.01 -6.47
N ASP A 238 -8.61 16.85 -7.50
CA ASP A 238 -8.65 18.33 -7.44
C ASP A 238 -10.01 18.91 -7.87
N GLY A 239 -10.95 18.05 -8.27
CA GLY A 239 -12.26 18.44 -8.78
C GLY A 239 -12.29 18.72 -10.28
N GLY A 240 -11.17 18.51 -10.97
CA GLY A 240 -11.03 18.60 -12.42
C GLY A 240 -11.21 17.27 -13.15
N ASP A 241 -10.92 17.30 -14.45
CA ASP A 241 -10.85 16.13 -15.35
C ASP A 241 -9.50 15.43 -15.11
N PRO A 242 -9.45 14.13 -14.75
CA PRO A 242 -10.30 13.06 -15.25
C PRO A 242 -11.37 12.50 -14.28
N GLY A 243 -12.02 13.33 -13.45
CA GLY A 243 -13.26 12.91 -12.80
C GLY A 243 -13.09 12.01 -11.55
N VAL A 244 -11.99 12.16 -10.82
CA VAL A 244 -11.85 11.60 -9.47
C VAL A 244 -12.58 12.51 -8.48
N ALA A 245 -13.56 11.96 -7.74
CA ALA A 245 -14.34 12.74 -6.79
C ALA A 245 -13.45 13.30 -5.66
N ALA A 246 -13.27 14.62 -5.60
CA ALA A 246 -12.38 15.27 -4.63
C ALA A 246 -12.78 15.06 -3.17
N ALA A 247 -14.09 15.08 -2.88
CA ALA A 247 -14.59 15.16 -1.51
C ALA A 247 -14.20 13.96 -0.61
N PRO A 248 -14.36 12.68 -1.02
CA PRO A 248 -13.90 11.55 -0.22
C PRO A 248 -12.40 11.57 0.08
N PHE A 249 -11.56 11.93 -0.90
CA PHE A 249 -10.10 11.96 -0.71
C PHE A 249 -9.65 13.14 0.15
N ALA A 250 -10.31 14.31 0.04
CA ALA A 250 -10.04 15.44 0.92
C ALA A 250 -10.42 15.13 2.39
N ALA A 251 -11.48 14.34 2.60
CA ALA A 251 -11.92 13.94 3.93
C ALA A 251 -10.98 12.94 4.62
N ILE A 252 -10.01 12.34 3.91
CA ILE A 252 -8.98 11.46 4.51
C ILE A 252 -8.17 12.20 5.58
N ALA A 253 -8.02 13.53 5.46
CA ALA A 253 -7.36 14.37 6.46
C ALA A 253 -7.98 14.28 7.87
N ARG A 254 -9.21 13.75 7.98
CA ARG A 254 -9.94 13.57 9.25
C ARG A 254 -9.73 12.19 9.88
N ALA A 255 -8.97 11.32 9.25
CA ALA A 255 -8.70 9.99 9.78
C ALA A 255 -7.82 10.05 11.04
N ASP A 256 -7.94 9.06 11.90
CA ASP A 256 -7.02 8.83 13.00
C ASP A 256 -5.77 8.09 12.53
N SER A 257 -5.92 7.19 11.56
CA SER A 257 -4.83 6.48 10.90
C SER A 257 -5.13 6.20 9.43
N ILE A 258 -4.08 6.20 8.61
CA ILE A 258 -4.15 5.98 7.16
C ILE A 258 -3.15 4.90 6.79
N VAL A 259 -3.57 4.00 5.89
CA VAL A 259 -2.66 3.11 5.18
C VAL A 259 -2.65 3.49 3.71
N VAL A 260 -1.46 3.52 3.09
CA VAL A 260 -1.30 3.73 1.65
C VAL A 260 -0.16 2.85 1.15
N ASP A 261 -0.26 2.34 -0.09
CA ASP A 261 0.77 1.50 -0.68
C ASP A 261 1.50 2.21 -1.82
N PRO A 262 2.73 2.74 -1.60
CA PRO A 262 3.57 3.23 -2.67
C PRO A 262 3.81 2.21 -3.79
N HIS A 263 3.86 0.91 -3.49
CA HIS A 263 4.04 -0.13 -4.53
C HIS A 263 2.81 -0.41 -5.41
N LYS A 264 1.68 0.28 -5.17
CA LYS A 264 0.48 0.20 -6.01
C LYS A 264 0.49 1.39 -6.98
N HIS A 265 -0.33 2.41 -6.72
CA HIS A 265 -0.43 3.58 -7.60
C HIS A 265 0.68 4.63 -7.37
N GLY A 266 1.56 4.43 -6.39
CA GLY A 266 2.80 5.20 -6.26
C GLY A 266 3.93 4.73 -7.20
N LEU A 267 3.76 3.57 -7.85
CA LEU A 267 4.72 2.99 -8.80
C LEU A 267 6.14 2.79 -8.24
N GLN A 268 6.24 2.52 -6.94
CA GLN A 268 7.46 2.06 -6.26
C GLN A 268 7.64 0.54 -6.47
N PRO A 269 8.88 0.00 -6.52
CA PRO A 269 9.09 -1.45 -6.50
C PRO A 269 8.39 -2.14 -5.33
N TYR A 270 7.97 -3.40 -5.56
CA TYR A 270 7.26 -4.18 -4.55
C TYR A 270 8.09 -4.45 -3.30
N GLY A 271 7.36 -4.40 -2.19
CA GLY A 271 7.88 -4.32 -0.83
C GLY A 271 7.76 -2.91 -0.25
N CYS A 272 6.63 -2.20 -0.44
CA CYS A 272 6.48 -0.84 0.08
C CYS A 272 5.01 -0.49 0.38
N GLY A 273 4.63 -0.55 1.66
CA GLY A 273 3.47 0.09 2.24
C GLY A 273 3.87 1.29 3.10
N CYS A 274 2.88 2.00 3.64
CA CYS A 274 3.08 3.11 4.58
C CYS A 274 1.89 3.16 5.55
N VAL A 275 2.19 3.34 6.83
CA VAL A 275 1.19 3.64 7.86
C VAL A 275 1.41 5.06 8.38
N LEU A 276 0.32 5.78 8.60
CA LEU A 276 0.32 7.12 9.17
C LEU A 276 -0.70 7.19 10.30
N PHE A 277 -0.38 7.99 11.31
CA PHE A 277 -1.24 8.32 12.45
C PHE A 277 -1.27 9.84 12.60
N ALA A 278 -2.47 10.41 12.71
CA ALA A 278 -2.62 11.85 12.94
C ALA A 278 -2.10 12.22 14.34
N ASP A 279 -2.49 11.40 15.32
CA ASP A 279 -2.06 11.46 16.71
C ASP A 279 -2.29 10.07 17.34
N PRO A 280 -1.24 9.31 17.68
CA PRO A 280 -1.41 8.01 18.31
C PRO A 280 -1.82 8.11 19.80
N GLY A 281 -1.86 9.32 20.39
CA GLY A 281 -2.26 9.57 21.78
C GLY A 281 -1.31 10.50 22.52
#